data_AF-A0A7R8WLM3-F1
#
_entry.id   AF-A0A7R8WLM3-F1
#
_cell.length_a   1.000
_cell.length_b   1.000
_cell.length_c   1.000
_cell.angle_alpha   90.00
_cell.angle_beta   90.00
_cell.angle_gamma   90.00
#
_symmetry.space_group_name_H-M   'P 1'
#
loop_
_entity.id
_entity.type
_entity.pdbx_description
1 polymer ?
#
loop_
_entity_poly.entity_id
_entity_poly.type
_entity_poly.pdbx_seq_one_letter_code
_entity_poly.pdbx_strand_id
1 'polypeptide(L)'
;MKWWAQSYLVGIPRIICGYRNEDGIVRGLEDFNTMTMHRLGKGFWQPNIPMVFALRMLDFIQSCLPHDDPNKQLAFIWTPGEPVKCYDVSGQVEVLPQWYLEMTES
;
A
#
# COMPACT_ATOMS: atom_id res chain seq x y z
N MET A 1 -0.73 12.56 -4.36
CA MET A 1 -0.33 11.14 -4.52
C MET A 1 -1.04 10.21 -3.53
N LYS A 2 -0.94 10.42 -2.20
CA LYS A 2 -1.47 9.47 -1.20
C LYS A 2 -2.96 9.12 -1.38
N TRP A 3 -3.84 10.13 -1.47
CA TRP A 3 -5.28 9.89 -1.67
C TRP A 3 -5.60 9.17 -2.97
N TRP A 4 -4.84 9.48 -4.05
CA TRP A 4 -4.93 8.77 -5.31
C TRP A 4 -4.62 7.30 -5.13
N ALA A 5 -3.47 6.95 -4.54
CA ALA A 5 -3.07 5.56 -4.38
C ALA A 5 -4.09 4.76 -3.55
N GLN A 6 -4.53 5.33 -2.42
CA GLN A 6 -5.55 4.71 -1.56
C GLN A 6 -6.85 4.44 -2.31
N SER A 7 -7.40 5.46 -2.99
CA SER A 7 -8.73 5.36 -3.60
C SER A 7 -8.72 4.61 -4.92
N TYR A 8 -7.64 4.76 -5.71
CA TYR A 8 -7.49 4.12 -7.01
C TYR A 8 -7.43 2.59 -6.89
N LEU A 9 -6.68 2.07 -5.92
CA LEU A 9 -6.50 0.63 -5.73
C LEU A 9 -7.81 -0.11 -5.43
N VAL A 10 -8.71 0.52 -4.69
CA VAL A 10 -10.02 -0.06 -4.30
C VAL A 10 -11.18 0.44 -5.17
N GLY A 11 -10.89 1.16 -6.26
CA GLY A 11 -11.91 1.62 -7.21
C GLY A 11 -12.84 2.72 -6.71
N ILE A 12 -12.46 3.49 -5.69
CA ILE A 12 -13.25 4.62 -5.20
C ILE A 12 -13.11 5.79 -6.20
N PRO A 13 -14.20 6.24 -6.85
CA PRO A 13 -14.11 7.18 -7.97
C PRO A 13 -13.97 8.65 -7.54
N ARG A 14 -14.29 8.96 -6.28
CA ARG A 14 -14.50 10.32 -5.79
C ARG A 14 -13.83 10.55 -4.44
N ILE A 15 -13.13 11.67 -4.30
CA ILE A 15 -12.53 12.13 -3.04
C ILE A 15 -13.02 13.55 -2.78
N ILE A 16 -13.60 13.80 -1.60
CA ILE A 16 -14.05 15.14 -1.19
C ILE A 16 -13.08 15.67 -0.14
N CYS A 17 -12.45 16.81 -0.42
CA CYS A 17 -11.52 17.49 0.49
C CYS A 17 -12.20 18.68 1.16
N GLY A 18 -12.14 18.74 2.49
CA GLY A 18 -12.52 19.92 3.26
C GLY A 18 -11.31 20.78 3.61
N TYR A 19 -11.28 22.03 3.14
CA TYR A 19 -10.26 23.00 3.50
C TYR A 19 -10.64 23.70 4.80
N ARG A 20 -9.85 23.47 5.85
CA ARG A 20 -10.03 24.14 7.14
C ARG A 20 -9.19 25.39 7.26
N ASN A 21 -9.70 26.39 7.98
CA ASN A 21 -8.94 27.56 8.39
C ASN A 21 -8.08 27.27 9.63
N GLU A 22 -7.35 28.27 10.13
CA GLU A 22 -6.49 28.17 11.31
C GLU A 22 -7.26 27.85 12.60
N ASP A 23 -8.53 28.25 12.68
CA ASP A 23 -9.44 27.89 13.78
C ASP A 23 -9.95 26.44 13.71
N GLY A 24 -9.54 25.67 12.69
CA GLY A 24 -9.96 24.29 12.47
C GLY A 24 -11.34 24.14 11.83
N ILE A 25 -11.98 25.23 11.38
CA ILE A 25 -13.31 25.23 10.77
C ILE A 25 -13.19 25.00 9.27
N VAL A 26 -13.92 24.02 8.73
CA VAL A 26 -14.00 23.77 7.28
C VAL A 26 -14.76 24.91 6.60
N ARG A 27 -14.11 25.60 5.66
CA ARG A 27 -14.66 26.75 4.93
C ARG A 27 -14.90 26.47 3.44
N GLY A 28 -14.41 25.35 2.92
CA GLY A 28 -14.60 24.97 1.52
C GLY A 28 -14.54 23.45 1.33
N LEU A 29 -15.27 22.99 0.32
CA LEU A 29 -15.23 21.61 -0.15
C LEU A 29 -14.78 21.60 -1.60
N GLU A 30 -13.90 20.66 -1.93
CA GLU A 30 -13.50 20.39 -3.30
C GLU A 30 -13.64 18.91 -3.63
N ASP A 31 -14.11 18.65 -4.83
CA ASP A 31 -14.37 17.32 -5.35
C ASP A 31 -13.28 16.93 -6.34
N PHE A 32 -12.63 15.81 -6.07
CA PHE A 32 -11.61 15.26 -6.93
C PHE A 32 -12.04 13.91 -7.51
N ASN A 33 -11.99 13.81 -8.83
CA ASN A 33 -12.09 12.54 -9.52
C ASN A 33 -10.78 11.76 -9.38
N THR A 34 -10.85 10.58 -8.75
CA THR A 34 -9.68 9.71 -8.51
C THR A 34 -8.94 9.37 -9.80
N MET A 35 -9.65 9.12 -10.90
CA MET A 35 -9.04 8.70 -12.17
C MET A 35 -8.18 9.79 -12.80
N THR A 36 -8.51 11.06 -12.56
CA THR A 36 -7.80 12.21 -13.14
C THR A 36 -6.92 12.95 -12.14
N MET A 37 -6.98 12.63 -10.84
CA MET A 37 -6.23 13.29 -9.77
C MET A 37 -4.71 13.32 -10.01
N HIS A 38 -4.14 12.33 -10.70
CA HIS A 38 -2.73 12.31 -11.06
C HIS A 38 -2.29 13.53 -11.89
N ARG A 39 -3.22 14.14 -12.65
CA ARG A 39 -2.96 15.35 -13.45
C ARG A 39 -2.65 16.58 -12.59
N LEU A 40 -3.19 16.65 -11.38
CA LEU A 40 -2.93 17.74 -10.42
C LEU A 40 -1.50 17.70 -9.88
N GLY A 41 -0.86 16.53 -9.91
CA GLY A 41 0.52 16.33 -9.46
C GLY A 41 1.55 16.30 -10.59
N LYS A 42 1.19 16.75 -11.79
CA LYS A 42 2.06 16.73 -12.96
C LYS A 42 3.39 17.41 -12.64
N GLY A 43 4.50 16.74 -12.97
CA GLY A 43 5.87 17.21 -12.69
C GLY A 43 6.44 16.74 -11.35
N PHE A 44 5.60 16.29 -10.41
CA PHE A 44 6.05 15.80 -9.10
C PHE A 44 6.01 14.27 -8.98
N TRP A 45 5.01 13.64 -9.58
CA TRP A 45 4.88 12.18 -9.61
C TRP A 45 4.08 11.74 -10.83
N GLN A 46 4.19 10.47 -11.19
CA GLN A 46 3.44 9.86 -12.29
C GLN A 46 2.77 8.59 -11.77
N PRO A 47 1.53 8.26 -12.20
CA PRO A 47 0.77 7.14 -11.63
C PRO A 47 1.36 5.77 -11.98
N ASN A 48 2.08 5.65 -13.10
CA ASN A 48 2.76 4.42 -13.51
C ASN A 48 3.94 4.06 -12.59
N ILE A 49 4.66 5.03 -12.02
CA ILE A 49 5.84 4.78 -11.19
C ILE A 49 5.51 3.98 -9.91
N PRO A 50 4.58 4.40 -9.04
CA PRO A 50 4.21 3.62 -7.86
C PRO A 50 3.54 2.29 -8.22
N MET A 51 2.80 2.21 -9.34
CA MET A 51 2.19 0.94 -9.78
C MET A 51 3.23 -0.08 -10.24
N VAL A 52 4.22 0.35 -11.03
CA VAL A 52 5.34 -0.52 -11.44
C VAL A 52 6.17 -0.93 -10.23
N PHE A 53 6.40 -0.03 -9.28
CA PHE A 53 7.06 -0.39 -8.02
C PHE A 53 6.26 -1.44 -7.25
N ALA A 54 4.93 -1.26 -7.09
CA ALA A 54 4.09 -2.22 -6.40
C ALA A 54 4.12 -3.60 -7.05
N LEU A 55 4.04 -3.67 -8.39
CA LEU A 55 4.17 -4.93 -9.15
C LEU A 55 5.52 -5.60 -8.88
N ARG A 56 6.62 -4.87 -9.04
CA ARG A 56 7.98 -5.41 -8.78
C ARG A 56 8.16 -5.84 -7.33
N MET A 57 7.50 -5.17 -6.39
CA MET A 57 7.54 -5.55 -4.99
C MET A 57 6.79 -6.87 -4.76
N LEU A 58 5.62 -7.06 -5.39
CA LEU A 58 4.90 -8.33 -5.33
C LEU A 58 5.71 -9.47 -5.95
N ASP A 59 6.34 -9.23 -7.11
CA ASP A 59 7.25 -10.21 -7.75
C ASP A 59 8.43 -10.57 -6.82
N PHE A 60 9.02 -9.57 -6.14
CA PHE A 60 10.09 -9.79 -5.19
C PHE A 60 9.64 -10.60 -3.97
N ILE A 61 8.48 -10.27 -3.38
CA ILE A 61 7.89 -11.04 -2.27
C ILE A 61 7.70 -12.50 -2.70
N GLN A 62 7.12 -12.74 -3.88
CA GLN A 62 6.90 -14.08 -4.40
C GLN A 62 8.20 -14.85 -4.61
N SER A 63 9.26 -14.18 -5.10
CA SER A 63 10.57 -14.82 -5.29
C SER A 63 11.24 -15.26 -3.98
N CYS A 64 10.87 -14.65 -2.85
CA CYS A 64 11.40 -15.00 -1.53
C CYS A 64 10.66 -16.17 -0.87
N LEU A 65 9.50 -16.60 -1.40
CA LEU A 65 8.66 -17.68 -0.87
C LEU A 65 8.51 -18.80 -1.92
N PRO A 66 9.55 -19.64 -2.12
CA PRO A 66 9.55 -20.66 -3.18
C PRO A 66 8.58 -21.82 -2.90
N HIS A 67 8.18 -22.00 -1.63
CA HIS A 67 7.25 -23.03 -1.19
C HIS A 67 6.22 -22.41 -0.25
N ASP A 68 5.03 -22.98 -0.26
CA ASP A 68 3.96 -22.61 0.68
C ASP A 68 4.30 -23.22 2.05
N ASP A 69 4.65 -22.36 3.00
CA ASP A 69 4.94 -22.73 4.38
C ASP A 69 4.30 -21.67 5.31
N PRO A 70 3.20 -22.00 6.02
CA PRO A 70 2.50 -21.05 6.89
C PRO A 70 3.33 -20.59 8.08
N ASN A 71 4.41 -21.31 8.42
CA ASN A 71 5.33 -20.93 9.50
C ASN A 71 6.44 -20.01 9.03
N LYS A 72 6.63 -19.87 7.71
CA LYS A 72 7.64 -18.99 7.14
C LYS A 72 7.17 -17.55 7.20
N GLN A 73 7.93 -16.70 7.89
CA GLN A 73 7.62 -15.28 8.00
C GLN A 73 8.80 -14.44 7.56
N LEU A 74 8.53 -13.47 6.68
CA LEU A 74 9.53 -12.58 6.12
C LEU A 74 9.18 -11.12 6.44
N ALA A 75 10.17 -10.38 6.94
CA ALA A 75 10.06 -8.94 7.12
C ALA A 75 10.70 -8.23 5.93
N PHE A 76 9.94 -7.33 5.29
CA PHE A 76 10.41 -6.47 4.21
C PHE A 76 10.60 -5.04 4.74
N ILE A 77 11.85 -4.61 4.85
CA ILE A 77 12.21 -3.30 5.41
C ILE A 77 12.69 -2.38 4.28
N TRP A 78 12.11 -1.19 4.24
CA TRP A 78 12.46 -0.16 3.27
C TRP A 78 12.91 1.12 3.98
N THR A 79 14.05 1.65 3.53
CA THR A 79 14.59 2.94 3.94
C THR A 79 14.72 3.84 2.71
N PRO A 80 14.36 5.13 2.78
CA PRO A 80 14.57 6.04 1.66
C PRO A 80 16.03 6.03 1.16
N GLY A 81 16.21 5.83 -0.14
CA GLY A 81 17.54 5.75 -0.77
C GLY A 81 18.16 4.35 -0.80
N GLU A 82 17.56 3.37 -0.12
CA GLU A 82 18.04 1.98 -0.12
C GLU A 82 17.05 1.04 -0.84
N PRO A 83 17.54 -0.09 -1.39
CA PRO A 83 16.69 -1.19 -1.83
C PRO A 83 15.89 -1.77 -0.65
N VAL A 84 14.75 -2.40 -0.96
CA VAL A 84 14.00 -3.19 0.02
C VAL A 84 14.85 -4.39 0.44
N LYS A 85 14.99 -4.60 1.76
CA LYS A 85 15.71 -5.73 2.34
C LYS A 85 14.70 -6.75 2.89
N CYS A 86 15.02 -8.03 2.73
CA CYS A 86 14.22 -9.15 3.20
C CYS A 86 14.96 -9.87 4.33
N TYR A 87 14.26 -10.14 5.43
CA TYR A 87 14.78 -10.83 6.60
C TYR A 87 13.86 -11.97 7.00
N ASP A 88 14.43 -13.12 7.34
CA ASP A 88 13.69 -14.21 7.96
C ASP A 88 13.41 -13.87 9.43
N VAL A 89 12.14 -13.84 9.79
CA VAL A 89 11.65 -13.54 11.15
C VAL A 89 10.74 -14.65 11.66
N SER A 90 10.84 -15.85 11.08
CA SER A 90 10.04 -17.01 11.46
C SER A 90 10.16 -17.29 12.97
N GLY A 91 9.03 -17.43 13.65
CA GLY A 91 8.96 -17.65 15.10
C GLY A 91 9.19 -16.40 15.97
N GLN A 92 9.44 -15.22 15.38
CA GLN A 92 9.59 -13.97 16.13
C GLN A 92 8.32 -13.15 16.20
N VAL A 93 7.40 -13.36 15.25
CA VAL A 93 6.12 -12.66 15.14
C VAL A 93 5.02 -13.70 14.94
N GLU A 94 3.80 -13.38 15.36
CA GLU A 94 2.62 -14.17 15.03
C GLU A 94 1.70 -13.28 14.19
N VAL A 95 1.54 -13.63 12.91
CA VAL A 95 0.73 -12.86 11.94
C VAL A 95 -0.55 -13.62 11.60
N LEU A 96 -0.45 -14.93 11.40
CA LEU A 96 -1.58 -15.80 11.12
C LEU A 96 -2.09 -16.40 12.43
N PRO A 97 -3.31 -16.08 12.88
CA PRO A 97 -3.86 -16.67 14.08
C PRO A 97 -4.23 -18.13 13.87
N GLN A 98 -4.12 -18.94 14.91
CA GLN A 98 -4.35 -20.40 14.84
C GLN A 98 -5.70 -20.80 14.22
N TRP A 99 -6.78 -20.08 14.52
CA TRP A 99 -8.10 -20.37 13.97
C TRP A 99 -8.16 -20.27 12.43
N TYR A 100 -7.31 -19.44 11.82
CA TYR A 100 -7.27 -19.29 10.37
C TYR A 100 -6.59 -20.49 9.71
N LEU A 101 -5.52 -21.00 10.34
CA LEU A 101 -4.80 -22.18 9.87
C LEU A 101 -5.69 -23.43 9.91
N GLU A 102 -6.42 -23.62 11.00
CA GLU A 102 -7.36 -24.74 11.17
C GLU A 102 -8.47 -24.74 10.10
N MET A 103 -8.95 -23.57 9.67
CA MET A 103 -9.95 -23.45 8.61
C MET A 103 -9.41 -23.85 7.23
N THR A 104 -8.12 -23.64 6.98
CA THR A 104 -7.51 -23.95 5.67
C THR A 104 -7.07 -25.40 5.51
N GLU A 105 -7.00 -26.16 6.60
CA GLU A 105 -6.66 -27.59 6.61
C GLU A 105 -7.89 -28.53 6.51
N SER A 106 -9.11 -27.96 6.57
CA SER A 106 -10.41 -28.68 6.49
C SER A 106 -10.99 -28.72 5.08
#